data_AF-K2DUY9-F1
#
_entry.id   AF-K2DUY9-F1
#
_cell.length_a   1.000
_cell.length_b   1.000
_cell.length_c   1.000
_cell.angle_alpha   90.00
_cell.angle_beta   90.00
_cell.angle_gamma   90.00
#
_symmetry.space_group_name_H-M   'P 1'
#
loop_
_entity.id
_entity.type
_entity.pdbx_description
1 polymer ?
#
loop_
_entity_poly.entity_id
_entity_poly.type
_entity_poly.pdbx_seq_one_letter_code
_entity_poly.pdbx_strand_id
1 'polypeptide(L)'
;MSEVILAASSCRTSITETIQSASSGATIGANGWGCEVSAGSGTKYVNSIVTNASNPGVTLGGMVTATAQNIAEGANGTVSLAPCDAAATTFSACLQPALGTTVNSWVCGPGKTGTAVLAKFLPGSCRAV
;
A
#
# COMPACT_ATOMS: atom_id res chain seq x y z
N MET A 1 10.65 1.05 11.59
CA MET A 1 10.16 0.90 10.20
C MET A 1 9.57 -0.49 9.95
N SER A 2 10.22 -1.58 10.36
CA SER A 2 9.67 -2.93 10.18
C SER A 2 8.24 -3.10 10.71
N GLU A 3 7.90 -2.47 11.83
CA GLU A 3 6.52 -2.44 12.36
C GLU A 3 5.52 -1.76 11.40
N VAL A 4 5.89 -0.62 10.83
CA VAL A 4 5.05 0.10 9.85
C VAL A 4 4.81 -0.75 8.61
N ILE A 5 5.86 -1.43 8.12
CA ILE A 5 5.74 -2.36 6.98
C ILE A 5 4.86 -3.55 7.35
N LEU A 6 5.02 -4.13 8.55
CA LEU A 6 4.21 -5.26 8.99
C LEU A 6 2.74 -4.87 9.12
N ALA A 7 2.45 -3.70 9.70
CA ALA A 7 1.11 -3.16 9.81
C ALA A 7 0.49 -2.91 8.43
N ALA A 8 1.22 -2.32 7.48
CA ALA A 8 0.75 -2.16 6.10
C ALA A 8 0.62 -3.49 5.32
N SER A 9 1.36 -4.53 5.74
CA SER A 9 1.36 -5.83 5.07
C SER A 9 0.06 -6.60 5.28
N SER A 10 -0.71 -6.32 6.34
CA SER A 10 -2.05 -6.89 6.52
C SER A 10 -2.98 -6.55 5.35
N CYS A 11 -2.86 -5.34 4.81
CA CYS A 11 -3.60 -4.91 3.63
C CYS A 11 -3.22 -5.69 2.36
N ARG A 12 -2.00 -6.26 2.26
CA ARG A 12 -1.65 -7.06 1.08
C ARG A 12 -2.57 -8.26 0.94
N THR A 13 -2.83 -8.97 2.03
CA THR A 13 -3.72 -10.14 2.03
C THR A 13 -5.14 -9.74 1.70
N SER A 14 -5.71 -8.79 2.45
CA SER A 14 -7.09 -8.30 2.26
C SER A 14 -7.33 -7.82 0.83
N ILE A 15 -6.45 -6.97 0.29
CA ILE A 15 -6.57 -6.45 -1.07
C ILE A 15 -6.43 -7.56 -2.11
N THR A 16 -5.49 -8.49 -1.91
CA THR A 16 -5.27 -9.62 -2.83
C THR A 16 -6.47 -10.56 -2.89
N GLU A 17 -7.09 -10.83 -1.75
CA GLU A 17 -8.32 -11.63 -1.65
C GLU A 17 -9.49 -10.90 -2.31
N THR A 18 -9.67 -9.60 -2.02
CA THR A 18 -10.72 -8.79 -2.65
C THR A 18 -10.55 -8.72 -4.16
N ILE A 19 -9.35 -8.46 -4.68
CA ILE A 19 -9.10 -8.41 -6.13
C ILE A 19 -9.44 -9.75 -6.78
N GLN A 20 -9.02 -10.87 -6.20
CA GLN A 20 -9.23 -12.20 -6.83
C GLN A 20 -10.66 -12.70 -6.72
N SER A 21 -11.41 -12.31 -5.70
CA SER A 21 -12.78 -12.79 -5.45
C SER A 21 -13.87 -11.86 -5.98
N ALA A 22 -13.57 -10.57 -6.17
CA ALA A 22 -14.54 -9.61 -6.68
C ALA A 22 -14.91 -9.89 -8.14
N SER A 23 -16.15 -9.56 -8.51
CA SER A 23 -16.57 -9.58 -9.90
C SER A 23 -15.90 -8.44 -10.68
N SER A 24 -15.73 -8.63 -12.00
CA SER A 24 -15.01 -7.71 -12.88
C SER A 24 -15.60 -6.28 -12.97
N GLY A 25 -16.80 -6.06 -12.45
CA GLY A 25 -17.48 -4.76 -12.40
C GLY A 25 -17.77 -4.23 -10.99
N ALA A 26 -17.22 -4.88 -9.95
CA ALA A 26 -17.41 -4.41 -8.58
C ALA A 26 -16.71 -3.07 -8.35
N THR A 27 -17.32 -2.21 -7.54
CA THR A 27 -16.74 -0.95 -7.10
C THR A 27 -16.24 -1.09 -5.68
N ILE A 28 -14.93 -0.87 -5.48
CA ILE A 28 -14.32 -0.79 -4.14
C ILE A 28 -13.85 0.64 -3.94
N GLY A 29 -14.47 1.32 -2.96
CA GLY A 29 -14.14 2.70 -2.63
C GLY A 29 -12.80 2.85 -1.91
N ALA A 30 -12.30 4.08 -1.83
CA ALA A 30 -11.16 4.40 -0.98
C ALA A 30 -11.48 4.06 0.48
N ASN A 31 -10.52 3.51 1.21
CA ASN A 31 -10.70 2.99 2.57
C ASN A 31 -11.78 1.90 2.71
N GLY A 32 -12.09 1.20 1.61
CA GLY A 32 -13.13 0.16 1.56
C GLY A 32 -12.60 -1.27 1.45
N TRP A 33 -11.32 -1.50 1.75
CA TRP A 33 -10.69 -2.81 1.58
C TRP A 33 -10.70 -3.65 2.87
N GLY A 34 -10.90 -3.02 4.03
CA GLY A 34 -11.12 -3.70 5.32
C GLY A 34 -9.87 -3.91 6.16
N CYS A 35 -8.77 -3.22 5.85
CA CYS A 35 -7.48 -3.32 6.53
C CYS A 35 -6.99 -1.97 7.08
N GLU A 36 -7.80 -0.91 6.90
CA GLU A 36 -7.45 0.47 7.17
C GLU A 36 -7.38 0.77 8.67
N VAL A 37 -6.55 1.75 9.01
CA VAL A 37 -6.37 2.23 10.38
C VAL A 37 -6.56 3.73 10.36
N SER A 38 -7.62 4.20 11.02
CA SER A 38 -7.90 5.62 11.20
C SER A 38 -6.73 6.34 11.87
N ALA A 39 -6.51 7.60 11.49
CA ALA A 39 -5.48 8.43 12.09
C ALA A 39 -5.64 8.51 13.61
N GLY A 40 -4.55 8.29 14.35
CA GLY A 40 -4.54 8.25 15.81
C GLY A 40 -5.07 6.95 16.42
N SER A 41 -5.59 6.02 15.62
CA SER A 41 -6.04 4.69 16.08
C SER A 41 -5.03 3.57 15.83
N GLY A 42 -3.87 3.89 15.27
CA GLY A 42 -2.78 2.94 15.09
C GLY A 42 -1.93 2.72 16.35
N THR A 43 -0.69 2.27 16.14
CA THR A 43 0.25 2.01 17.24
C THR A 43 1.08 3.25 17.57
N LYS A 44 2.00 3.12 18.53
CA LYS A 44 2.97 4.18 18.86
C LYS A 44 3.72 4.69 17.62
N TYR A 45 4.00 3.82 16.64
CA TYR A 45 4.82 4.13 15.47
C TYR A 45 4.05 4.17 14.14
N VAL A 46 2.78 3.75 14.14
CA VAL A 46 1.88 3.79 12.97
C VAL A 46 0.73 4.73 13.29
N ASN A 47 0.67 5.87 12.61
CA ASN A 47 -0.42 6.83 12.80
C ASN A 47 -1.71 6.37 12.11
N SER A 48 -1.59 5.93 10.86
CA SER A 48 -2.73 5.56 10.00
C SER A 48 -2.32 4.58 8.90
N ILE A 49 -3.31 3.89 8.35
CA ILE A 49 -3.23 3.12 7.12
C ILE A 49 -4.47 3.49 6.29
N VAL A 50 -4.24 4.02 5.10
CA VAL A 50 -5.30 4.39 4.15
C VAL A 50 -5.10 3.66 2.84
N THR A 51 -6.19 3.47 2.10
CA THR A 51 -6.17 2.79 0.81
C THR A 51 -6.86 3.62 -0.26
N ASN A 52 -6.29 3.60 -1.46
CA ASN A 52 -6.93 4.18 -2.63
C ASN A 52 -8.10 3.32 -3.10
N ALA A 53 -9.05 3.93 -3.80
CA ALA A 53 -10.11 3.19 -4.48
C ALA A 53 -9.53 2.22 -5.52
N SER A 54 -10.30 1.19 -5.86
CA SER A 54 -9.95 0.30 -6.96
C SER A 54 -9.99 1.07 -8.29
N ASN A 55 -8.94 0.92 -9.09
CA ASN A 55 -8.85 1.45 -10.45
C ASN A 55 -8.03 0.47 -11.34
N PRO A 56 -8.66 -0.61 -11.82
CA PRO A 56 -7.99 -1.62 -12.65
C PRO A 56 -7.25 -1.05 -13.85
N GLY A 57 -6.04 -1.54 -14.11
CA GLY A 57 -5.21 -1.10 -15.24
C GLY A 57 -4.58 0.29 -15.07
N VAL A 58 -4.73 0.91 -13.89
CA VAL A 58 -4.17 2.23 -13.58
C VAL A 58 -3.20 2.12 -12.40
N THR A 59 -2.12 2.90 -12.44
CA THR A 59 -1.21 3.03 -11.30
C THR A 59 -1.95 3.60 -10.08
N LEU A 60 -1.50 3.25 -8.88
CA LEU A 60 -2.05 3.71 -7.59
C LEU A 60 -3.45 3.15 -7.23
N GLY A 61 -4.08 2.36 -8.10
CA GLY A 61 -5.30 1.63 -7.76
C GLY A 61 -5.03 0.62 -6.65
N GLY A 62 -5.87 0.60 -5.61
CA GLY A 62 -5.68 -0.28 -4.45
C GLY A 62 -4.36 -0.03 -3.70
N MET A 63 -3.73 1.13 -3.89
CA MET A 63 -2.51 1.49 -3.17
C MET A 63 -2.80 1.64 -1.68
N VAL A 64 -1.96 1.02 -0.85
CA VAL A 64 -1.92 1.19 0.59
C VAL A 64 -0.91 2.29 0.91
N THR A 65 -1.27 3.20 1.80
CA THR A 65 -0.33 4.18 2.37
C THR A 65 -0.38 4.11 3.88
N ALA A 66 0.75 3.75 4.50
CA ALA A 66 0.92 3.76 5.94
C ALA A 66 1.72 5.00 6.35
N THR A 67 1.25 5.69 7.39
CA THR A 67 1.91 6.87 7.94
C THR A 67 2.66 6.49 9.21
N ALA A 68 3.98 6.56 9.17
CA ALA A 68 4.88 6.37 10.29
C ALA A 68 4.97 7.65 11.15
N GLN A 69 5.06 7.46 12.47
CA GLN A 69 5.20 8.53 13.45
C GLN A 69 6.16 8.17 14.58
N ASN A 70 6.63 9.16 15.33
CA ASN A 70 7.40 8.99 16.57
C ASN A 70 8.66 8.09 16.46
N ILE A 71 9.32 8.03 15.30
CA ILE A 71 10.55 7.26 15.08
C ILE A 71 11.77 8.18 15.11
N ALA A 72 11.98 8.96 14.05
CA ALA A 72 13.09 9.88 13.87
C ALA A 72 12.83 10.79 12.68
N GLU A 73 13.57 11.91 12.59
CA GLU A 73 13.53 12.77 11.41
C GLU A 73 13.91 11.98 10.14
N GLY A 74 13.12 12.16 9.08
CA GLY A 74 13.23 11.40 7.82
C GLY A 74 12.77 9.93 7.88
N ALA A 75 12.53 9.37 9.07
CA ALA A 75 11.91 8.06 9.26
C ALA A 75 10.41 8.15 9.58
N ASN A 76 9.95 9.31 10.04
CA ASN A 76 8.53 9.68 10.05
C ASN A 76 8.09 10.04 8.62
N GLY A 77 6.82 9.80 8.29
CA GLY A 77 6.29 10.04 6.96
C GLY A 77 5.57 8.82 6.40
N THR A 78 5.38 8.78 5.09
CA THR A 78 4.56 7.76 4.44
C THR A 78 5.39 6.67 3.77
N VAL A 79 4.83 5.46 3.76
CA VAL A 79 5.29 4.30 2.99
C VAL A 79 4.11 3.79 2.18
N SER A 80 4.33 3.48 0.90
CA SER A 80 3.28 2.97 0.02
C SER A 80 3.53 1.53 -0.41
N LEU A 81 2.45 0.78 -0.59
CA LEU A 81 2.45 -0.56 -1.19
C LEU A 81 1.38 -0.60 -2.28
N ALA A 82 1.62 -1.29 -3.38
CA ALA A 82 0.62 -1.43 -4.45
C ALA A 82 0.60 -2.86 -5.02
N PRO A 83 -0.60 -3.41 -5.32
CA PRO A 83 -0.74 -4.65 -6.05
C PRO A 83 -0.50 -4.41 -7.54
N CYS A 84 0.21 -5.31 -8.20
CA CYS A 84 0.56 -5.19 -9.61
C CYS A 84 0.04 -6.39 -10.42
N ASP A 85 -0.46 -6.10 -11.61
CA ASP A 85 -0.92 -7.07 -12.60
C ASP A 85 0.20 -7.90 -13.22
N ALA A 86 1.45 -7.43 -13.13
CA ALA A 86 2.65 -8.11 -13.57
C ALA A 86 3.79 -7.93 -12.55
N ALA A 87 4.95 -8.54 -12.81
CA ALA A 87 6.16 -8.26 -12.04
C ALA A 87 6.61 -6.81 -12.26
N ALA A 88 6.64 -6.01 -11.19
CA ALA A 88 7.07 -4.62 -11.23
C ALA A 88 8.08 -4.31 -10.12
N THR A 89 8.94 -3.32 -10.35
CA THR A 89 9.93 -2.83 -9.38
C THR A 89 9.77 -1.33 -9.06
N THR A 90 8.85 -0.66 -9.75
CA THR A 90 8.53 0.76 -9.61
C THR A 90 7.03 0.93 -9.49
N PHE A 91 6.58 2.01 -8.87
CA PHE A 91 5.14 2.30 -8.81
C PHE A 91 4.57 2.71 -10.16
N SER A 92 5.37 3.32 -11.03
CA SER A 92 4.94 3.74 -12.37
C SER A 92 4.69 2.57 -13.31
N ALA A 93 5.38 1.44 -13.13
CA ALA A 93 5.15 0.21 -13.88
C ALA A 93 4.13 -0.73 -13.22
N CYS A 94 3.67 -0.41 -12.01
CA CYS A 94 2.73 -1.23 -11.26
C CYS A 94 1.29 -0.79 -11.56
N LEU A 95 0.62 -1.50 -12.47
CA LEU A 95 -0.79 -1.30 -12.74
C LEU A 95 -1.62 -2.18 -11.82
N GLN A 96 -2.73 -1.67 -11.29
CA GLN A 96 -3.62 -2.49 -10.48
C GLN A 96 -4.17 -3.66 -11.33
N PRO A 97 -4.12 -4.91 -10.83
CA PRO A 97 -4.80 -6.03 -11.48
C PRO A 97 -6.29 -5.79 -11.70
N ALA A 98 -6.83 -6.43 -12.74
CA ALA A 98 -8.27 -6.49 -12.94
C ALA A 98 -8.93 -7.28 -11.80
N LEU A 99 -10.14 -6.89 -11.42
CA LEU A 99 -10.94 -7.66 -10.46
C LEU A 99 -11.30 -9.02 -11.07
N GLY A 100 -11.26 -10.07 -10.27
CA GLY A 100 -11.38 -11.47 -10.68
C GLY A 100 -10.10 -12.05 -11.30
N THR A 101 -8.96 -11.36 -11.20
CA THR A 101 -7.67 -11.83 -11.73
C THR A 101 -6.61 -11.94 -10.64
N THR A 102 -5.51 -12.64 -10.94
CA THR A 102 -4.41 -12.85 -10.00
C THR A 102 -3.59 -11.59 -9.78
N VAL A 103 -3.22 -11.33 -8.52
CA VAL A 103 -2.20 -10.33 -8.19
C VAL A 103 -0.82 -10.96 -8.39
N ASN A 104 -0.05 -10.51 -9.38
CA ASN A 104 1.21 -11.15 -9.76
C ASN A 104 2.41 -10.64 -8.94
N SER A 105 2.37 -9.40 -8.47
CA SER A 105 3.40 -8.89 -7.58
C SER A 105 2.90 -7.76 -6.68
N TRP A 106 3.73 -7.40 -5.71
CA TRP A 106 3.53 -6.24 -4.85
C TRP A 106 4.79 -5.40 -4.84
N VAL A 107 4.64 -4.10 -5.08
CA VAL A 107 5.74 -3.13 -4.89
C VAL A 107 5.56 -2.40 -3.58
N CYS A 108 6.69 -2.02 -2.97
CA CYS A 108 6.74 -1.28 -1.71
C CYS A 108 7.87 -0.24 -1.77
N GLY A 109 7.62 0.96 -1.29
CA GLY A 109 8.57 2.07 -1.41
C GLY A 109 8.21 3.29 -0.59
N PRO A 110 9.02 4.36 -0.68
CA PRO A 110 8.68 5.66 -0.11
C PRO A 110 7.27 6.09 -0.54
N GLY A 111 6.52 6.69 0.38
CA GLY A 111 5.12 7.02 0.13
C GLY A 111 4.92 7.97 -1.06
N LYS A 112 3.84 7.77 -1.81
CA LYS A 112 3.49 8.61 -2.98
C LYS A 112 2.60 9.80 -2.62
N THR A 113 2.14 9.87 -1.38
CA THR A 113 1.37 10.99 -0.84
C THR A 113 1.97 11.45 0.48
N GLY A 114 1.91 12.76 0.76
CA GLY A 114 2.52 13.35 1.96
C GLY A 114 4.06 13.33 1.94
N THR A 115 4.67 13.54 3.11
CA THR A 115 6.13 13.50 3.27
C THR A 115 6.60 12.05 3.30
N ALA A 116 7.33 11.63 2.28
CA ALA A 116 7.81 10.25 2.17
C ALA A 116 8.93 9.94 3.19
N VAL A 117 8.93 8.72 3.72
CA VAL A 117 10.06 8.17 4.47
C VAL A 117 11.29 8.09 3.57
N LEU A 118 12.47 8.47 4.07
CA LEU A 118 13.72 8.31 3.33
C LEU A 118 14.03 6.83 3.09
N ALA A 119 14.34 6.48 1.85
CA ALA A 119 14.58 5.10 1.41
C ALA A 119 15.64 4.35 2.24
N LYS A 120 16.62 5.06 2.84
CA LYS A 120 17.63 4.46 3.72
C LYS A 120 17.04 3.76 4.95
N PHE A 121 15.85 4.16 5.41
CA PHE A 121 15.15 3.56 6.55
C PHE A 121 14.25 2.38 6.16
N LEU A 122 14.01 2.16 4.86
CA LEU A 122 13.17 1.08 4.37
C LEU A 122 13.98 -0.21 4.20
N PRO A 123 13.39 -1.39 4.47
CA PRO A 123 13.97 -2.68 4.09
C PRO A 123 14.28 -2.74 2.60
N GLY A 124 15.23 -3.58 2.18
CA GLY A 124 15.62 -3.69 0.76
C GLY A 124 14.45 -3.99 -0.18
N SER A 125 13.49 -4.80 0.25
CA SER A 125 12.26 -5.14 -0.49
C SER A 125 11.25 -3.98 -0.61
N CYS A 126 11.45 -2.90 0.14
CA CYS A 126 10.59 -1.72 0.18
C CYS A 126 11.30 -0.46 -0.31
N ARG A 127 12.20 -0.60 -1.30
CA ARG A 127 12.92 0.53 -1.91
C ARG A 127 12.53 0.75 -3.37
N ALA A 128 11.35 0.30 -3.79
CA ALA A 128 10.81 0.63 -5.10
C ALA A 128 10.74 2.16 -5.26
N VAL A 129 11.15 2.66 -6.43
CA VAL A 129 11.11 4.08 -6.79
C VAL A 129 9.98 4.38 -7.75
#